data_AF-A0A6V8PHT8-F1
#
_entry.id   AF-A0A6V8PHT8-F1
#
_cell.length_a   1.000
_cell.length_b   1.000
_cell.length_c   1.000
_cell.angle_alpha   90.00
_cell.angle_beta   90.00
_cell.angle_gamma   90.00
#
_symmetry.space_group_name_H-M   'P 1'
#
loop_
_entity.id
_entity.type
_entity.pdbx_description
1 polymer ?
#
loop_
_entity_poly.entity_id
_entity_poly.type
_entity_poly.pdbx_seq_one_letter_code
_entity_poly.pdbx_strand_id
1 'polypeptide(L)' 'LVINAVSGVEVGTERTFSICTKNGLPLIFVINRMDRESASFYKSLENIKDSFGDSVVPLALPLGQEAM' A
#
# COMPACT_ATOMS: atom_id res chain seq x y z
N LEU A 1 -6.41 -0.69 5.49
CA LEU A 1 -6.22 -1.61 4.34
C LEU A 1 -4.83 -2.20 4.41
N VAL A 2 -4.70 -3.52 4.30
CA VAL A 2 -3.39 -4.19 4.31
C VAL A 2 -3.01 -4.50 2.88
N ILE A 3 -1.77 -4.16 2.50
CA ILE A 3 -1.22 -4.35 1.16
C ILE A 3 -0.04 -5.32 1.29
N ASN A 4 -0.01 -6.34 0.43
CA ASN A 4 1.12 -7.26 0.38
C ASN A 4 2.25 -6.61 -0.43
N ALA A 5 3.44 -6.48 0.16
CA ALA A 5 4.58 -5.82 -0.48
C ALA A 5 5.10 -6.50 -1.76
N VAL A 6 4.71 -7.75 -1.99
CA VAL A 6 5.04 -8.52 -3.20
C VAL A 6 3.97 -8.36 -4.28
N SER A 7 2.70 -8.49 -3.89
CA SER A 7 1.55 -8.51 -4.83
C SER A 7 1.00 -7.11 -5.15
N GLY A 8 1.21 -6.13 -4.29
CA GLY A 8 0.65 -4.78 -4.44
C GLY A 8 -0.85 -4.71 -4.19
N VAL A 9 -1.50 -3.79 -4.89
CA VAL A 9 -2.95 -3.55 -4.87
C VAL A 9 -3.66 -4.65 -5.67
N GLU A 10 -4.70 -5.22 -5.07
CA GLU A 10 -5.53 -6.26 -5.68
C GLU A 10 -6.97 -5.74 -5.87
N VAL A 11 -7.77 -6.45 -6.68
CA VAL A 11 -9.18 -6.10 -6.97
C VAL A 11 -10.01 -5.93 -5.69
N GLY A 12 -9.73 -6.75 -4.66
CA GLY A 12 -10.38 -6.61 -3.36
C GLY A 12 -10.06 -5.28 -2.66
N THR A 13 -8.81 -4.85 -2.74
CA THR A 13 -8.32 -3.59 -2.16
C THR A 13 -8.97 -2.39 -2.84
N GLU A 14 -9.05 -2.38 -4.17
CA GLU A 14 -9.74 -1.32 -4.93
C GLU A 14 -11.22 -1.20 -4.58
N ARG A 15 -11.89 -2.36 -4.44
CA ARG A 15 -13.30 -2.40 -4.06
C ARG A 15 -13.51 -1.84 -2.66
N THR A 16 -12.69 -2.23 -1.69
CA THR A 16 -12.79 -1.70 -0.32
C THR A 16 -12.49 -0.20 -0.28
N PHE A 17 -11.48 0.27 -1.00
CA PHE A 17 -11.20 1.70 -1.11
C PHE A 17 -12.39 2.48 -1.68
N SER A 18 -12.99 1.97 -2.75
CA SER A 18 -14.18 2.59 -3.36
C SER A 18 -15.35 2.70 -2.39
N ILE A 19 -15.57 1.66 -1.57
CA ILE A 19 -16.62 1.66 -0.53
C ILE A 19 -16.30 2.71 0.55
N CYS A 20 -15.08 2.71 1.08
CA CYS A 20 -14.69 3.66 2.12
C CYS A 20 -14.77 5.12 1.64
N THR A 21 -14.28 5.40 0.43
CA THR A 21 -14.33 6.73 -0.19
C THR A 21 -15.78 7.20 -0.39
N LYS A 22 -16.66 6.33 -0.89
CA LYS A 22 -18.09 6.64 -1.04
C LYS A 22 -18.79 6.97 0.28
N ASN A 23 -18.30 6.43 1.39
CA ASN A 23 -18.84 6.69 2.73
C ASN A 23 -18.08 7.78 3.50
N GLY A 24 -17.10 8.46 2.88
CA GLY A 24 -16.31 9.49 3.53
C GLY A 24 -15.46 8.98 4.69
N LEU A 25 -15.10 7.69 4.69
CA LEU A 25 -14.34 7.08 5.77
C LEU A 25 -12.83 7.33 5.61
N PRO A 26 -12.12 7.74 6.68
CA PRO A 26 -10.67 7.83 6.66
C PRO A 26 -10.04 6.44 6.52
N LEU A 27 -8.92 6.35 5.81
CA LEU A 27 -8.21 5.11 5.54
C LEU A 27 -6.74 5.21 5.92
N ILE A 28 -6.24 4.12 6.50
CA ILE A 28 -4.81 3.89 6.72
C ILE A 28 -4.41 2.66 5.92
N PHE A 29 -3.28 2.74 5.23
CA PHE A 29 -2.66 1.61 4.54
C PHE A 29 -1.50 1.05 5.37
N VAL A 30 -1.40 -0.27 5.42
CA VAL A 30 -0.29 -0.99 6.05
C VAL A 30 0.33 -1.90 5.00
N ILE A 31 1.57 -1.63 4.64
CA ILE A 31 2.35 -2.48 3.74
C ILE A 31 2.98 -3.59 4.59
N ASN A 32 2.66 -4.85 4.27
CA ASN A 32 3.05 -6.03 5.04
C ASN A 32 3.84 -7.01 4.16
N ARG A 33 4.48 -8.01 4.79
CA ARG A 33 5.35 -9.01 4.15
C ARG A 33 6.62 -8.43 3.51
N MET A 34 7.22 -7.46 4.20
CA MET A 34 8.50 -6.84 3.83
C MET A 34 9.71 -7.77 4.05
N ASP A 35 9.51 -8.97 4.61
CA ASP A 35 10.50 -10.04 4.85
C ASP A 35 10.74 -10.96 3.62
N ARG A 36 10.17 -10.61 2.45
CA ARG A 36 10.25 -11.43 1.24
C ARG A 36 11.22 -10.79 0.26
N GLU A 37 12.04 -11.62 -0.40
CA GLU A 37 13.06 -11.17 -1.37
C GLU A 37 12.54 -10.23 -2.47
N SER A 38 11.27 -10.41 -2.90
CA SER A 38 10.65 -9.56 -3.94
C SER A 38 9.82 -8.40 -3.37
N ALA A 39 9.84 -8.17 -2.06
CA ALA A 39 9.08 -7.11 -1.42
C ALA A 39 9.77 -5.76 -1.64
N SER A 40 8.99 -4.76 -2.07
CA SER A 40 9.48 -3.39 -2.18
C SER A 40 8.46 -2.41 -1.65
N PHE A 41 8.85 -1.70 -0.60
CA PHE A 41 8.03 -0.64 0.00
C PHE A 41 7.76 0.47 -0.99
N TYR A 42 8.79 0.94 -1.71
CA TYR A 42 8.65 2.05 -2.66
C TYR A 42 7.75 1.68 -3.84
N LYS A 43 7.92 0.46 -4.39
CA LYS A 43 7.06 -0.03 -5.46
C LYS A 43 5.61 -0.19 -4.99
N SER A 44 5.41 -0.68 -3.77
CA SER A 44 4.08 -0.82 -3.18
C SER A 44 3.46 0.55 -2.90
N LEU A 45 4.23 1.52 -2.42
CA LEU A 45 3.79 2.89 -2.18
C LEU A 45 3.39 3.59 -3.49
N GLU A 46 4.17 3.43 -4.55
CA GLU A 46 3.85 3.93 -5.89
C GLU A 46 2.56 3.30 -6.42
N ASN A 47 2.43 1.98 -6.31
CA ASN A 47 1.21 1.28 -6.74
C ASN A 47 -0.04 1.72 -5.95
N ILE A 48 0.09 1.99 -4.64
CA ILE A 48 -0.98 2.57 -3.83
C ILE A 48 -1.30 3.99 -4.30
N LYS A 49 -0.30 4.83 -4.58
CA LYS A 49 -0.53 6.19 -5.09
C LYS A 49 -1.23 6.20 -6.45
N ASP A 50 -0.82 5.33 -7.37
CA ASP A 50 -1.45 5.21 -8.69
C ASP A 50 -2.91 4.79 -8.61
N SER A 51 -3.24 3.86 -7.70
CA SER A 51 -4.61 3.36 -7.52
C SER A 51 -5.52 4.30 -6.72
N PHE A 52 -4.97 5.07 -5.77
CA PHE A 52 -5.76 5.80 -4.76
C PHE A 52 -5.56 7.32 -4.76
N GLY A 53 -4.59 7.83 -5.53
CA GLY A 53 -4.28 9.24 -5.73
C GLY A 53 -3.13 9.78 -4.86
N ASP A 54 -2.72 11.02 -5.18
CA ASP A 54 -1.57 11.70 -4.57
C ASP A 54 -1.74 12.05 -3.08
N SER A 55 -2.92 11.87 -2.51
CA SER A 55 -3.21 12.12 -1.10
C SER A 55 -2.59 11.09 -0.15
N VAL A 56 -2.03 10.00 -0.68
CA VAL A 56 -1.36 8.96 0.10
C VAL A 56 0.04 9.44 0.51
N VAL A 57 0.20 9.69 1.81
CA VAL A 57 1.46 10.14 2.41
C VAL A 57 2.05 9.03 3.30
N PRO A 58 3.33 8.67 3.14
CA PRO A 58 3.97 7.69 4.02
C PRO A 58 4.16 8.28 5.43
N LEU A 59 3.63 7.60 6.44
CA LEU A 59 3.79 7.99 7.86
C LEU A 59 5.03 7.37 8.52
N ALA A 60 5.43 6.18 8.05
CA ALA A 60 6.59 5.46 8.53
C ALA A 60 7.37 4.93 7.33
N LEU A 61 8.69 5.12 7.36
CA LEU A 61 9.60 4.52 6.40
C LEU A 61 10.18 3.23 7.00
N PRO A 62 10.30 2.16 6.20
CA PRO A 62 10.97 0.95 6.66
C PRO A 62 12.45 1.27 6.95
N LEU A 63 12.96 0.70 8.04
CA LEU A 63 14.38 0.76 8.36
C LEU A 63 15.06 -0.42 7.67
N GLY A 64 15.92 -0.11 6.70
CA GLY A 64 16.50 -1.10 5.80
C GLY A 64 15.67 -1.26 4.53
N GLN A 65 16.39 -1.32 3.41
CA GLN A 65 15.91 -1.87 2.15
C GLN A 65 16.59 -3.23 2.09
N GLU A 66 15.89 -4.32 1.79
CA GLU A 66 16.59 -5.55 1.40
C GLU A 66 17.39 -5.19 0.13
N ALA A 67 18.64 -4.79 0.35
CA ALA A 67 19.69 -4.73 -0.62
C ALA A 67 20.34 -6.11 -0.58
N MET A 68 19.87 -7.00 -1.43
CA MET A 68 20.65 -8.14 -1.92
C MET A 68 20.26 -8.44 -3.36
#